data_AF-A0A498LCV8-F1
#
_entry.id   AF-A0A498LCV8-F1
#
_cell.length_a   1.000
_cell.length_b   1.000
_cell.length_c   1.000
_cell.angle_alpha   90.00
_cell.angle_beta   90.00
_cell.angle_gamma   90.00
#
_symmetry.space_group_name_H-M   'P 1'
#
loop_
_entity.id
_entity.type
_entity.pdbx_description
1 polymer ?
#
loop_
_entity_poly.entity_id
_entity_poly.type
_entity_poly.pdbx_seq_one_letter_code
_entity_poly.pdbx_strand_id
1 'polypeptide(L)'
;MSCCRGSHCKQLLPPGATVSCAELRTHIMDRENTGGLWDSLKKAAFVIGSGLFFLIGFRNSVTWHLQRFWGASGDFWQTQWTKLHQALGGNEPALFFIGTMLVPTLSFWLLNALLMLVDTTGKPNFITRYRIQPDKNNPVDPVRLRQAVKRVLFNQVCLSGPVVVLTYMVMKWRGDPCGPELPTFHLVLLELAVCGLLEEILFYYTHRLVHHPSLYKSIHKIHHEWTAPVGVVALYAHPVEHVVRTVTLTDLW
;
A
#
# COMPACT_ATOMS: atom_id res chain seq x y z
N MET A 1 -1.09 -80.49 -6.48
CA MET A 1 -0.60 -79.17 -6.03
C MET A 1 -1.67 -78.55 -5.13
N SER A 2 -1.35 -78.32 -3.86
CA SER A 2 -2.27 -77.96 -2.79
C SER A 2 -2.79 -76.52 -2.93
N CYS A 3 -4.09 -76.34 -3.15
CA CYS A 3 -4.73 -75.04 -3.04
C CYS A 3 -5.36 -74.92 -1.64
N CYS A 4 -4.80 -74.04 -0.81
CA CYS A 4 -5.25 -73.52 0.48
C CYS A 4 -6.30 -74.32 1.29
N ARG A 5 -5.83 -74.99 2.35
CA ARG A 5 -6.66 -75.33 3.52
C ARG A 5 -6.75 -74.10 4.42
N GLY A 6 -7.86 -73.37 4.35
CA GLY A 6 -8.20 -72.32 5.30
C GLY A 6 -9.71 -72.23 5.44
N SER A 7 -10.21 -72.22 6.67
CA SER A 7 -11.64 -72.21 7.06
C SER A 7 -12.43 -71.01 6.54
N HIS A 8 -11.77 -69.99 5.98
CA HIS A 8 -12.40 -68.79 5.44
C HIS A 8 -13.05 -68.94 4.05
N CYS A 9 -12.72 -69.98 3.27
CA CYS A 9 -13.20 -70.08 1.88
C CYS A 9 -14.65 -70.62 1.75
N LYS A 10 -15.21 -71.23 2.80
CA LYS A 10 -16.53 -71.90 2.74
C LYS A 10 -17.75 -70.99 2.92
N GLN A 11 -17.58 -69.72 3.29
CA GLN A 11 -18.70 -68.83 3.61
C GLN A 11 -19.21 -67.99 2.43
N LEU A 12 -18.65 -68.13 1.22
CA LEU A 12 -18.91 -67.22 0.10
C LEU A 12 -19.56 -67.85 -1.13
N LEU A 13 -19.94 -69.13 -1.11
CA LEU A 13 -20.59 -69.81 -2.24
C LEU A 13 -22.00 -70.32 -1.88
N PRO A 14 -23.00 -70.20 -2.78
CA PRO A 14 -24.30 -70.80 -2.59
C PRO A 14 -24.21 -72.35 -2.62
N PRO A 15 -25.07 -73.05 -1.87
CA PRO A 15 -24.97 -74.51 -1.73
C PRO A 15 -25.23 -75.20 -3.09
N GLY A 16 -24.22 -75.91 -3.61
CA GLY A 16 -24.35 -76.77 -4.80
C GLY A 16 -23.50 -76.41 -6.04
N ALA A 17 -22.72 -75.33 -6.03
CA ALA A 17 -21.89 -74.96 -7.18
C ALA A 17 -20.45 -75.52 -7.10
N THR A 18 -20.01 -76.29 -8.11
CA THR A 18 -18.60 -76.66 -8.32
C THR A 18 -17.94 -75.65 -9.26
N VAL A 19 -17.33 -74.61 -8.68
CA VAL A 19 -16.61 -73.56 -9.42
C VAL A 19 -15.13 -73.94 -9.53
N SER A 20 -14.51 -73.77 -10.69
CA SER A 20 -13.06 -74.04 -10.87
C SER A 20 -12.23 -73.17 -9.92
N CYS A 21 -11.10 -73.68 -9.40
CA CYS A 21 -10.18 -72.87 -8.58
C CYS A 21 -9.75 -71.56 -9.29
N ALA A 22 -9.70 -71.56 -10.63
CA ALA A 22 -9.40 -70.36 -11.41
C ALA A 22 -10.54 -69.31 -11.33
N GLU A 23 -11.80 -69.75 -11.45
CA GLU A 23 -12.99 -68.89 -11.39
C GLU A 23 -13.27 -68.38 -9.97
N LEU A 24 -13.00 -69.19 -8.94
CA LEU A 24 -13.10 -68.76 -7.55
C LEU A 24 -12.02 -67.70 -7.24
N ARG A 25 -10.81 -67.88 -7.77
CA ARG A 25 -9.72 -66.92 -7.62
C ARG A 25 -10.03 -65.60 -8.31
N THR A 26 -10.58 -65.63 -9.53
CA THR A 26 -10.99 -64.40 -10.23
C THR A 26 -12.14 -63.71 -9.51
N HIS A 27 -13.14 -64.43 -9.00
CA HIS A 27 -14.21 -63.82 -8.21
C HIS A 27 -13.74 -63.20 -6.90
N ILE A 28 -12.80 -63.84 -6.18
CA ILE A 28 -12.22 -63.27 -4.95
C ILE A 28 -11.39 -62.02 -5.29
N MET A 29 -10.55 -62.09 -6.33
CA MET A 29 -9.76 -60.95 -6.79
C MET A 29 -10.64 -59.78 -7.24
N ASP A 30 -11.75 -60.05 -7.94
CA ASP A 30 -12.67 -59.00 -8.39
C ASP A 30 -13.47 -58.38 -7.23
N ARG A 31 -13.88 -59.19 -6.23
CA ARG A 31 -14.50 -58.69 -4.99
C ARG A 31 -13.53 -57.88 -4.12
N GLU A 32 -12.27 -58.31 -3.99
CA GLU A 32 -11.24 -57.57 -3.25
C GLU A 32 -10.88 -56.27 -3.97
N ASN A 33 -10.78 -56.29 -5.30
CA ASN A 33 -10.48 -55.11 -6.11
C ASN A 33 -11.64 -54.09 -6.09
N THR A 34 -12.89 -54.54 -6.22
CA THR A 34 -14.08 -53.66 -6.09
C THR A 34 -14.26 -53.12 -4.68
N GLY A 35 -13.98 -53.92 -3.65
CA GLY A 35 -13.98 -53.47 -2.24
C GLY A 35 -12.90 -52.43 -1.96
N GLY A 36 -11.68 -52.63 -2.47
CA GLY A 36 -10.57 -51.69 -2.35
C GLY A 36 -10.79 -50.38 -3.12
N LEU A 37 -11.39 -50.46 -4.31
CA LEU A 37 -11.80 -49.29 -5.09
C LEU A 37 -12.84 -48.46 -4.33
N TRP A 38 -13.85 -49.11 -3.75
CA TRP A 38 -14.91 -48.43 -3.01
C TRP A 38 -14.40 -47.77 -1.72
N ASP A 39 -13.49 -48.41 -0.99
CA ASP A 39 -12.84 -47.84 0.19
C ASP A 39 -11.97 -46.62 -0.18
N SER A 40 -11.23 -46.72 -1.28
CA SER A 40 -10.42 -45.62 -1.82
C SER A 40 -11.29 -44.43 -2.25
N LEU A 41 -12.42 -44.69 -2.92
CA LEU A 41 -13.39 -43.66 -3.31
C LEU A 41 -14.02 -42.98 -2.08
N LYS A 42 -14.38 -43.73 -1.04
CA LYS A 42 -14.90 -43.17 0.22
C LYS A 42 -13.87 -42.28 0.91
N LYS A 43 -12.61 -42.73 1.01
CA LYS A 43 -11.52 -41.95 1.58
C LYS A 43 -11.27 -40.68 0.78
N ALA A 44 -11.22 -40.77 -0.54
CA ALA A 44 -11.08 -39.61 -1.41
C ALA A 44 -12.25 -38.64 -1.27
N ALA A 45 -13.49 -39.12 -1.27
CA ALA A 45 -14.68 -38.30 -1.09
C ALA A 45 -14.69 -37.61 0.30
N PHE A 46 -14.27 -38.31 1.34
CA PHE A 46 -14.17 -37.74 2.69
C PHE A 46 -13.08 -36.65 2.77
N VAL A 47 -11.90 -36.91 2.22
CA VAL A 47 -10.77 -35.96 2.23
C VAL A 47 -11.10 -34.72 1.38
N ILE A 48 -11.61 -34.90 0.17
CA ILE A 48 -11.99 -33.80 -0.72
C ILE A 48 -13.17 -33.03 -0.13
N GLY A 49 -14.20 -33.73 0.36
CA GLY A 49 -15.39 -33.10 0.94
C GLY A 49 -15.08 -32.28 2.19
N SER A 50 -14.29 -32.83 3.13
CA SER A 50 -13.86 -32.11 4.33
C SER A 50 -12.94 -30.93 4.00
N GLY A 51 -12.03 -31.10 3.03
CA GLY A 51 -11.18 -30.01 2.53
C GLY A 51 -11.97 -28.87 1.89
N LEU A 52 -12.96 -29.18 1.04
CA LEU A 52 -13.85 -28.19 0.44
C LEU A 52 -14.71 -27.49 1.50
N PHE A 53 -15.27 -28.23 2.45
CA PHE A 53 -16.06 -27.65 3.55
C PHE A 53 -15.23 -26.67 4.38
N PHE A 54 -14.00 -27.05 4.74
CA PHE A 54 -13.08 -26.16 5.45
C PHE A 54 -12.72 -24.94 4.62
N LEU A 55 -12.39 -25.11 3.33
CA LEU A 55 -12.05 -24.00 2.44
C LEU A 55 -13.23 -23.01 2.29
N ILE A 56 -14.45 -23.51 2.17
CA ILE A 56 -15.67 -22.68 2.09
C ILE A 56 -15.88 -21.95 3.42
N GLY A 57 -15.80 -22.65 4.56
CA GLY A 57 -15.95 -22.04 5.89
C GLY A 57 -14.88 -20.97 6.14
N PHE A 58 -13.63 -21.26 5.79
CA PHE A 58 -12.52 -20.31 5.87
C PHE A 58 -12.74 -19.11 4.97
N ARG A 59 -13.05 -19.31 3.67
CA ARG A 59 -13.37 -18.23 2.73
C ARG A 59 -14.48 -17.35 3.26
N ASN A 60 -15.59 -17.94 3.70
CA ASN A 60 -16.75 -17.20 4.21
C ASN A 60 -16.39 -16.38 5.45
N SER A 61 -15.66 -16.99 6.40
CA SER A 61 -15.19 -16.30 7.60
C SER A 61 -14.27 -15.13 7.26
N VAL A 62 -13.27 -15.33 6.40
CA VAL A 62 -12.36 -14.28 5.95
C VAL A 62 -13.14 -13.17 5.24
N THR A 63 -14.02 -13.51 4.30
CA THR A 63 -14.82 -12.48 3.61
C THR A 63 -15.71 -11.70 4.55
N TRP A 64 -16.31 -12.35 5.55
CA TRP A 64 -17.17 -11.68 6.53
C TRP A 64 -16.38 -10.72 7.42
N HIS A 65 -15.25 -11.17 7.97
CA HIS A 65 -14.39 -10.33 8.79
C HIS A 65 -13.82 -9.14 8.00
N LEU A 66 -13.40 -9.39 6.76
CA LEU A 66 -12.94 -8.35 5.85
C LEU A 66 -14.07 -7.35 5.58
N GLN A 67 -15.24 -7.78 5.11
CA GLN A 67 -16.38 -6.90 4.86
C GLN A 67 -16.74 -6.06 6.09
N ARG A 68 -16.75 -6.66 7.29
CA ARG A 68 -17.02 -5.95 8.54
C ARG A 68 -15.96 -4.90 8.83
N PHE A 69 -14.69 -5.25 8.69
CA PHE A 69 -13.57 -4.34 8.92
C PHE A 69 -13.56 -3.18 7.91
N TRP A 70 -13.68 -3.48 6.63
CA TRP A 70 -13.66 -2.48 5.55
C TRP A 70 -14.88 -1.57 5.60
N GLY A 71 -16.07 -2.14 5.85
CA GLY A 71 -17.30 -1.36 6.03
C GLY A 71 -17.18 -0.40 7.21
N ALA A 72 -16.76 -0.89 8.37
CA ALA A 72 -16.53 -0.04 9.55
C ALA A 72 -15.46 1.03 9.32
N SER A 73 -14.41 0.72 8.53
CA SER A 73 -13.38 1.70 8.16
C SER A 73 -13.94 2.79 7.25
N GLY A 74 -14.72 2.41 6.24
CA GLY A 74 -15.43 3.35 5.36
C GLY A 74 -16.36 4.27 6.14
N ASP A 75 -17.21 3.70 6.99
CA ASP A 75 -18.15 4.47 7.85
C ASP A 75 -17.41 5.44 8.78
N PHE A 76 -16.29 5.01 9.37
CA PHE A 76 -15.48 5.85 10.23
C PHE A 76 -14.90 7.05 9.47
N TRP A 77 -14.33 6.81 8.28
CA TRP A 77 -13.74 7.86 7.43
C TRP A 77 -14.81 8.83 6.95
N GLN A 78 -15.93 8.31 6.44
CA GLN A 78 -17.07 9.11 6.01
C GLN A 78 -17.59 9.99 7.15
N THR A 79 -17.71 9.44 8.36
CA THR A 79 -18.12 10.20 9.54
C THR A 79 -17.17 11.35 9.86
N GLN A 80 -15.85 11.13 9.79
CA GLN A 80 -14.90 12.23 10.04
C GLN A 80 -14.93 13.28 8.92
N TRP A 81 -15.05 12.84 7.67
CA TRP A 81 -15.16 13.71 6.52
C TRP A 81 -16.41 14.57 6.59
N THR A 82 -17.57 13.99 6.89
CA THR A 82 -18.82 14.72 7.07
C THR A 82 -18.71 15.77 8.18
N LYS A 83 -18.08 15.45 9.32
CA LYS A 83 -17.84 16.44 10.39
C LYS A 83 -16.99 17.62 9.92
N LEU A 84 -15.90 17.34 9.20
CA LEU A 84 -15.01 18.38 8.65
C LEU A 84 -15.75 19.24 7.63
N HIS A 85 -16.46 18.59 6.71
CA HIS A 85 -17.25 19.23 5.66
C HIS A 85 -18.33 20.16 6.27
N GLN A 86 -19.02 19.70 7.31
CA GLN A 86 -20.00 20.50 8.05
C GLN A 86 -19.34 21.65 8.83
N ALA A 87 -18.20 21.41 9.48
CA ALA A 87 -17.49 22.43 10.24
C ALA A 87 -17.01 23.60 9.36
N LEU A 88 -16.71 23.32 8.09
CA LEU A 88 -16.34 24.34 7.09
C LEU A 88 -17.53 24.84 6.26
N GLY A 89 -18.76 24.46 6.61
CA GLY A 89 -19.99 24.89 5.93
C GLY A 89 -20.07 24.46 4.47
N GLY A 90 -19.39 23.37 4.08
CA GLY A 90 -19.29 22.93 2.69
C GLY A 90 -18.49 23.87 1.79
N ASN A 91 -17.59 24.69 2.34
CA ASN A 91 -16.69 25.52 1.55
C ASN A 91 -15.61 24.65 0.88
N GLU A 92 -15.94 24.09 -0.28
CA GLU A 92 -15.06 23.22 -1.07
C GLU A 92 -13.68 23.84 -1.37
N PRO A 93 -13.55 25.12 -1.82
CA PRO A 93 -12.23 25.73 -1.98
C PRO A 93 -11.40 25.73 -0.69
N ALA A 94 -12.03 26.00 0.45
CA ALA A 94 -11.35 25.99 1.74
C ALA A 94 -10.93 24.58 2.14
N LEU A 95 -11.79 23.57 1.95
CA LEU A 95 -11.46 22.15 2.15
C LEU A 95 -10.24 21.76 1.31
N PHE A 96 -10.27 22.09 0.01
CA PHE A 96 -9.20 21.79 -0.92
C PHE A 96 -7.89 22.44 -0.50
N PHE A 97 -7.90 23.75 -0.21
CA PHE A 97 -6.71 24.48 0.22
C PHE A 97 -6.17 23.99 1.56
N ILE A 98 -7.04 23.68 2.53
CA ILE A 98 -6.60 23.15 3.82
C ILE A 98 -5.93 21.79 3.63
N GLY A 99 -6.54 20.89 2.86
CA GLY A 99 -6.02 19.55 2.63
C GLY A 99 -4.73 19.51 1.82
N THR A 100 -4.64 20.29 0.75
CA THR A 100 -3.51 20.23 -0.21
C THR A 100 -2.38 21.20 0.11
N MET A 101 -2.65 22.29 0.85
CA MET A 101 -1.66 23.32 1.14
C MET A 101 -1.36 23.45 2.64
N LEU A 102 -2.39 23.69 3.47
CA LEU A 102 -2.15 24.03 4.88
C LEU A 102 -1.63 22.83 5.68
N VAL A 103 -2.30 21.68 5.62
CA VAL A 103 -1.95 20.48 6.39
C VAL A 103 -0.53 19.98 6.04
N PRO A 104 -0.14 19.83 4.76
CA PRO A 104 1.23 19.43 4.40
C PRO A 104 2.27 20.46 4.81
N THR A 105 1.98 21.76 4.64
CA THR A 105 2.91 22.84 5.01
C THR A 105 3.15 22.86 6.52
N LEU A 106 2.10 22.76 7.33
CA LEU A 106 2.22 22.71 8.79
C LEU A 106 2.98 21.46 9.25
N SER A 107 2.66 20.31 8.66
CA SER A 107 3.36 19.05 8.97
C SER A 107 4.85 19.14 8.65
N PHE A 108 5.19 19.69 7.49
CA PHE A 108 6.58 19.93 7.08
C PHE A 108 7.31 20.83 8.08
N TRP A 109 6.77 22.01 8.38
CA TRP A 109 7.45 22.97 9.26
C TRP A 109 7.51 22.48 10.71
N LEU A 110 6.48 21.82 11.22
CA LEU A 110 6.46 21.29 12.58
C LEU A 110 7.58 20.24 12.77
N LEU A 111 7.64 19.24 11.89
CA LEU A 111 8.64 18.18 11.96
C LEU A 111 10.05 18.75 11.73
N ASN A 112 10.21 19.65 10.75
CA ASN A 112 11.50 20.24 10.45
C ASN A 112 11.96 21.26 11.50
N ALA A 113 11.06 21.92 12.23
CA ALA A 113 11.44 22.77 13.35
C ALA A 113 12.12 21.95 14.45
N LEU A 114 11.60 20.76 14.75
CA LEU A 114 12.22 19.83 15.70
C LEU A 114 13.61 19.39 15.21
N LEU A 115 13.73 19.01 13.94
CA LEU A 115 15.02 18.60 13.36
C LEU A 115 16.03 19.76 13.30
N MET A 116 15.60 20.96 12.92
CA MET A 116 16.45 22.15 12.90
C MET A 116 16.94 22.52 14.31
N LEU A 117 16.14 22.31 15.36
CA LEU A 117 16.59 22.48 16.74
C LEU A 117 17.78 21.54 17.02
N VAL A 118 17.69 20.27 16.62
CA VAL A 118 18.78 19.31 16.79
C VAL A 118 20.01 19.71 15.97
N ASP A 119 19.81 20.12 14.73
CA ASP A 119 20.87 20.47 13.79
C ASP A 119 21.63 21.75 14.17
N THR A 120 20.95 22.69 14.84
CA THR A 120 21.54 23.97 15.28
C THR A 120 22.11 23.92 16.70
N THR A 121 21.49 23.16 17.60
CA THR A 121 21.89 23.10 19.02
C THR A 121 22.75 21.89 19.37
N GLY A 122 22.75 20.86 18.54
CA GLY A 122 23.39 19.57 18.84
C GLY A 122 22.69 18.77 19.93
N LYS A 123 21.48 19.15 20.37
CA LYS A 123 20.73 18.51 21.45
C LYS A 123 19.35 18.04 20.96
N PRO A 124 18.80 16.96 21.54
CA PRO A 124 19.38 16.11 22.59
C PRO A 124 20.39 15.09 22.05
N ASN A 125 21.38 14.74 22.89
CA ASN A 125 22.53 13.89 22.50
C ASN A 125 22.14 12.48 22.03
N PHE A 126 20.95 11.98 22.41
CA PHE A 126 20.50 10.66 21.98
C PHE A 126 20.12 10.61 20.50
N ILE A 127 19.81 11.75 19.87
CA ILE A 127 19.51 11.83 18.43
C ILE A 127 20.82 12.00 17.65
N THR A 128 21.70 12.88 18.13
CA THR A 128 22.93 13.25 17.40
C THR A 128 23.91 12.08 17.23
N ARG A 129 23.87 11.06 18.11
CA ARG A 129 24.66 9.82 17.95
C ARG A 129 24.29 8.98 16.71
N TYR A 130 23.12 9.18 16.11
CA TYR A 130 22.68 8.46 14.91
C TYR A 130 22.99 9.22 13.61
N ARG A 131 23.72 10.34 13.69
CA ARG A 131 24.08 11.14 12.53
C ARG A 131 25.07 10.40 11.64
N ILE A 132 24.72 10.22 10.37
CA ILE A 132 25.54 9.49 9.39
C ILE A 132 26.78 10.29 8.96
N GLN A 133 26.66 11.62 8.89
CA GLN A 133 27.73 12.53 8.45
C GLN A 133 28.10 13.51 9.59
N PRO A 134 28.89 13.08 10.58
CA PRO A 134 29.20 13.90 11.77
C PRO A 134 30.08 15.11 11.45
N ASP A 135 30.94 15.01 10.42
CA ASP A 135 31.93 16.03 10.05
C ASP A 135 31.38 17.09 9.09
N LYS A 136 30.11 16.98 8.67
CA LYS A 136 29.48 17.92 7.73
C LYS A 136 28.30 18.64 8.36
N ASN A 137 28.27 19.96 8.15
CA ASN A 137 27.20 20.84 8.61
C ASN A 137 26.94 20.72 10.13
N ASN A 138 27.99 20.65 10.93
CA ASN A 138 27.92 20.48 12.39
C ASN A 138 28.82 21.50 13.13
N PRO A 139 28.26 22.56 13.75
CA PRO A 139 26.86 22.95 13.66
C PRO A 139 26.50 23.45 12.26
N VAL A 140 25.20 23.45 11.93
CA VAL A 140 24.74 24.00 10.65
C VAL A 140 25.03 25.50 10.58
N ASP A 141 25.58 25.96 9.46
CA ASP A 141 25.78 27.39 9.19
C ASP A 141 24.43 28.15 9.23
N PRO A 142 24.23 29.06 10.20
CA PRO A 142 22.97 29.79 10.36
C PRO A 142 22.62 30.69 9.18
N VAL A 143 23.61 31.22 8.46
CA VAL A 143 23.39 32.11 7.31
C VAL A 143 22.85 31.29 6.15
N ARG A 144 23.50 30.16 5.83
CA ARG A 144 23.03 29.25 4.77
C ARG A 144 21.67 28.65 5.13
N LEU A 145 21.45 28.26 6.38
CA LEU A 145 20.15 27.77 6.83
C LEU A 145 19.05 28.82 6.65
N ARG A 146 19.30 30.08 7.03
CA ARG A 146 18.35 31.18 6.83
C ARG A 146 18.04 31.41 5.34
N GLN A 147 19.03 31.29 4.46
CA GLN A 147 18.82 31.37 3.01
C GLN A 147 17.94 30.22 2.51
N ALA A 148 18.19 29.00 2.97
CA ALA A 148 17.37 27.84 2.63
C ALA A 148 15.92 28.02 3.10
N VAL A 149 15.71 28.41 4.36
CA VAL A 149 14.38 28.70 4.93
C VAL A 149 13.64 29.76 4.12
N LYS A 150 14.29 30.89 3.80
CA LYS A 150 13.68 31.95 2.98
C LYS A 150 13.24 31.44 1.61
N ARG A 151 14.08 30.62 0.96
CA ARG A 151 13.76 30.05 -0.35
C ARG A 151 12.60 29.06 -0.28
N VAL A 152 12.58 28.18 0.73
CA VAL A 152 11.48 27.22 0.93
C VAL A 152 10.16 27.94 1.20
N LEU A 153 10.17 28.97 2.06
CA LEU A 153 9.00 29.79 2.32
C LEU A 153 8.50 30.51 1.06
N PHE A 154 9.42 31.11 0.28
CA PHE A 154 9.06 31.73 -0.99
C PHE A 154 8.44 30.72 -1.96
N ASN A 155 9.06 29.55 -2.12
CA ASN A 155 8.55 28.50 -3.00
C ASN A 155 7.15 28.03 -2.57
N GLN A 156 6.92 27.77 -1.29
CA GLN A 156 5.61 27.34 -0.79
C GLN A 156 4.56 28.45 -0.94
N VAL A 157 4.83 29.66 -0.45
CA VAL A 157 3.81 30.73 -0.42
C VAL A 157 3.55 31.30 -1.81
N CYS A 158 4.60 31.63 -2.56
CA CYS A 158 4.48 32.35 -3.83
C CYS A 158 4.29 31.43 -5.03
N LEU A 159 4.72 30.16 -4.97
CA LEU A 159 4.60 29.23 -6.10
C LEU A 159 3.55 28.16 -5.85
N SER A 160 3.57 27.45 -4.71
CA SER A 160 2.56 26.42 -4.46
C SER A 160 1.16 27.00 -4.32
N GLY A 161 0.99 28.19 -3.72
CA GLY A 161 -0.32 28.85 -3.63
C GLY A 161 -1.02 29.00 -4.98
N PRO A 162 -0.42 29.70 -5.97
CA PRO A 162 -0.99 29.80 -7.31
C PRO A 162 -1.19 28.45 -8.01
N VAL A 163 -0.23 27.52 -7.88
CA VAL A 163 -0.36 26.18 -8.48
C VAL A 163 -1.56 25.43 -7.90
N VAL A 164 -1.75 25.44 -6.59
CA VAL A 164 -2.90 24.80 -5.92
C VAL A 164 -4.23 25.41 -6.38
N VAL A 165 -4.28 26.74 -6.57
CA VAL A 165 -5.48 27.39 -7.12
C VAL A 165 -5.75 26.92 -8.55
N LEU A 166 -4.73 26.83 -9.40
CA LEU A 166 -4.88 26.33 -10.76
C LEU A 166 -5.32 24.86 -10.77
N THR A 167 -4.70 24.01 -9.96
CA THR A 167 -5.08 22.60 -9.82
C THR A 167 -6.53 22.48 -9.34
N TYR A 168 -6.97 23.27 -8.35
CA TYR A 168 -8.37 23.30 -7.93
C TYR A 168 -9.32 23.60 -9.09
N MET A 169 -9.00 24.58 -9.94
CA MET A 169 -9.81 24.91 -11.12
C MET A 169 -9.87 23.75 -12.12
N VAL A 170 -8.74 23.08 -12.37
CA VAL A 170 -8.67 21.91 -13.27
C VAL A 170 -9.47 20.74 -12.71
N MET A 171 -9.36 20.47 -11.41
CA MET A 171 -10.09 19.37 -10.76
C MET A 171 -11.59 19.66 -10.70
N LYS A 172 -11.99 20.91 -10.40
CA LYS A 172 -13.39 21.32 -10.43
C LYS A 172 -14.00 21.25 -11.83
N TRP A 173 -13.19 21.43 -12.87
CA TRP A 173 -13.61 21.21 -14.25
C TRP A 173 -13.85 19.72 -14.57
N ARG A 174 -13.10 18.81 -13.94
CA ARG A 174 -13.25 17.35 -14.14
C ARG A 174 -14.35 16.72 -13.29
N GLY A 175 -14.69 17.32 -12.15
CA GLY A 175 -15.68 16.77 -11.22
C GLY A 175 -15.74 17.56 -9.92
N ASP A 176 -16.11 16.87 -8.84
CA ASP A 176 -16.22 17.46 -7.51
C ASP A 176 -15.07 16.98 -6.60
N PRO A 177 -13.95 17.73 -6.49
CA PRO A 177 -12.76 17.26 -5.79
C PRO A 177 -12.92 17.17 -4.28
N CYS A 178 -13.94 17.81 -3.71
CA CYS A 178 -14.19 17.86 -2.27
C CYS A 178 -15.66 17.56 -1.95
N GLY A 179 -16.27 16.66 -2.72
CA GLY A 179 -17.66 16.27 -2.53
C GLY A 179 -17.92 15.64 -1.15
N PRO A 180 -19.19 15.63 -0.70
CA PRO A 180 -19.55 15.19 0.65
C PRO A 180 -19.42 13.68 0.85
N GLU A 181 -19.45 12.89 -0.22
CA GLU A 181 -19.34 11.43 -0.18
C GLU A 181 -17.93 10.99 -0.58
N LEU A 182 -17.26 10.25 0.30
CA LEU A 182 -15.95 9.69 0.00
C LEU A 182 -16.06 8.46 -0.92
N PRO A 183 -15.02 8.18 -1.71
CA PRO A 183 -14.88 6.89 -2.37
C PRO A 183 -14.92 5.74 -1.35
N THR A 184 -15.30 4.54 -1.80
CA THR A 184 -15.23 3.35 -0.95
C THR A 184 -13.81 3.15 -0.42
N PHE A 185 -13.67 2.59 0.78
CA PHE A 185 -12.37 2.40 1.42
C PHE A 185 -11.37 1.63 0.54
N HIS A 186 -11.84 0.65 -0.24
CA HIS A 186 -11.02 -0.10 -1.19
C HIS A 186 -10.50 0.75 -2.35
N LEU A 187 -11.33 1.65 -2.86
CA LEU A 187 -10.95 2.53 -3.95
C LEU A 187 -9.87 3.51 -3.48
N VAL A 188 -10.00 4.07 -2.28
CA VAL A 188 -8.95 4.91 -1.67
C VAL A 188 -7.63 4.15 -1.54
N LEU A 189 -7.64 2.89 -1.10
CA LEU A 189 -6.42 2.08 -1.03
C LEU A 189 -5.79 1.83 -2.41
N LEU A 190 -6.63 1.57 -3.42
CA LEU A 190 -6.17 1.38 -4.80
C LEU A 190 -5.57 2.67 -5.36
N GLU A 191 -6.24 3.81 -5.16
CA GLU A 191 -5.76 5.14 -5.57
C GLU A 191 -4.43 5.46 -4.88
N LEU A 192 -4.31 5.25 -3.56
CA LEU A 192 -3.05 5.43 -2.84
C LEU A 192 -1.91 4.56 -3.40
N ALA A 193 -2.21 3.29 -3.73
CA ALA A 193 -1.21 2.38 -4.29
C ALA A 193 -0.78 2.80 -5.70
N VAL A 194 -1.74 3.13 -6.57
CA VAL A 194 -1.48 3.57 -7.95
C VAL A 194 -0.74 4.90 -7.94
N CYS A 195 -1.20 5.89 -7.16
CA CYS A 195 -0.56 7.19 -7.04
C CYS A 195 0.85 7.07 -6.44
N GLY A 196 1.05 6.22 -5.44
CA GLY A 196 2.38 5.96 -4.89
C GLY A 196 3.37 5.39 -5.93
N LEU A 197 2.90 4.47 -6.78
CA LEU A 197 3.71 3.92 -7.86
C LEU A 197 3.99 4.96 -8.97
N LEU A 198 2.98 5.74 -9.35
CA LEU A 198 3.12 6.80 -10.34
C LEU A 198 4.07 7.90 -9.85
N GLU A 199 3.96 8.32 -8.59
CA GLU A 199 4.85 9.30 -7.98
C GLU A 199 6.29 8.80 -7.99
N GLU A 200 6.56 7.53 -7.68
CA GLU A 200 7.92 6.96 -7.74
C GLU A 200 8.48 7.00 -9.17
N ILE A 201 7.68 6.61 -10.16
CA ILE A 201 8.06 6.63 -11.58
C ILE A 201 8.34 8.08 -12.03
N LEU A 202 7.41 9.00 -11.79
CA LEU A 202 7.51 10.39 -12.19
C LEU A 202 8.68 11.08 -11.49
N PHE A 203 8.87 10.85 -10.19
CA PHE A 203 10.00 11.35 -9.43
C PHE A 203 11.32 10.86 -10.04
N TYR A 204 11.46 9.57 -10.33
CA TYR A 204 12.66 9.03 -10.95
C TYR A 204 13.00 9.70 -12.28
N TYR A 205 12.04 9.78 -13.21
CA TYR A 205 12.28 10.31 -14.54
C TYR A 205 12.48 11.82 -14.55
N THR A 206 11.71 12.58 -13.75
CA THR A 206 11.90 14.03 -13.63
C THR A 206 13.24 14.35 -12.99
N HIS A 207 13.62 13.64 -11.93
CA HIS A 207 14.93 13.79 -11.29
C HIS A 207 16.06 13.47 -12.27
N ARG A 208 15.97 12.35 -13.00
CA ARG A 208 16.96 11.99 -14.03
C ARG A 208 17.06 13.02 -15.14
N LEU A 209 15.93 13.61 -15.54
CA LEU A 209 15.88 14.67 -16.55
C LEU A 209 16.62 15.92 -16.09
N VAL A 210 16.37 16.40 -14.86
CA VAL A 210 17.04 17.62 -14.35
C VAL A 210 18.53 17.43 -14.10
N HIS A 211 19.02 16.19 -14.01
CA HIS A 211 20.46 15.87 -14.04
C HIS A 211 21.11 15.97 -15.42
N HIS A 212 20.35 16.16 -16.49
CA HIS A 212 20.92 16.41 -17.82
C HIS A 212 21.80 17.68 -17.78
N PRO A 213 23.00 17.69 -18.41
CA PRO A 213 23.98 18.76 -18.24
C PRO A 213 23.49 20.20 -18.47
N SER A 214 22.52 20.39 -19.37
CA SER A 214 21.89 21.69 -19.64
C SER A 214 20.95 22.17 -18.53
N LEU A 215 20.19 21.24 -17.91
CA LEU A 215 19.24 21.52 -16.84
C LEU A 215 19.92 21.52 -15.48
N TYR A 216 20.94 20.69 -15.29
CA TYR A 216 21.65 20.60 -14.02
C TYR A 216 22.25 21.95 -13.62
N LYS A 217 23.00 22.58 -14.54
CA LYS A 217 23.69 23.84 -14.25
C LYS A 217 22.74 24.99 -13.93
N SER A 218 21.57 25.01 -14.57
CA SER A 218 20.60 26.11 -14.50
C SER A 218 19.54 25.92 -13.41
N ILE A 219 19.14 24.68 -13.13
CA ILE A 219 17.99 24.35 -12.28
C ILE A 219 18.44 23.46 -11.11
N HIS A 220 19.01 22.29 -11.38
CA HIS A 220 19.22 21.25 -10.35
C HIS A 220 20.41 21.48 -9.42
N LYS A 221 21.40 22.28 -9.84
CA LYS A 221 22.59 22.58 -9.05
C LYS A 221 22.26 23.13 -7.67
N ILE A 222 21.20 23.93 -7.57
CA ILE A 222 20.71 24.50 -6.31
C ILE A 222 20.35 23.41 -5.31
N HIS A 223 19.60 22.40 -5.75
CA HIS A 223 19.20 21.29 -4.89
C HIS A 223 20.42 20.55 -4.32
N HIS A 224 21.51 20.47 -5.08
CA HIS A 224 22.77 19.85 -4.70
C HIS A 224 23.76 20.75 -3.94
N GLU A 225 23.40 22.00 -3.60
CA GLU A 225 24.28 22.90 -2.81
C GLU A 225 24.55 22.38 -1.38
N TRP A 226 23.66 21.52 -0.89
CA TRP A 226 23.72 20.93 0.45
C TRP A 226 24.17 19.47 0.37
N THR A 227 25.49 19.24 0.48
CA THR A 227 26.05 17.88 0.39
C THR A 227 25.77 16.99 1.61
N ALA A 228 25.44 17.60 2.75
CA ALA A 228 24.90 16.91 3.92
C ALA A 228 23.49 17.47 4.20
N PRO A 229 22.43 16.67 4.02
CA PRO A 229 21.07 17.17 4.11
C PRO A 229 20.71 17.53 5.54
N VAL A 230 19.98 18.63 5.67
CA VAL A 230 19.22 19.01 6.87
C VAL A 230 17.74 18.97 6.48
N GLY A 231 16.83 18.74 7.42
CA GLY A 231 15.44 18.42 7.08
C GLY A 231 14.77 19.45 6.15
N VAL A 232 14.95 20.75 6.41
CA VAL A 232 14.33 21.83 5.62
C VAL A 232 14.80 21.86 4.16
N VAL A 233 15.98 21.31 3.87
CA VAL A 233 16.56 21.27 2.52
C VAL A 233 15.83 20.29 1.61
N ALA A 234 14.98 19.41 2.15
CA ALA A 234 14.13 18.53 1.35
C ALA A 234 13.22 19.29 0.36
N LEU A 235 12.87 20.55 0.66
CA LEU A 235 12.13 21.45 -0.23
C LEU A 235 12.99 22.61 -0.77
N TYR A 236 14.29 22.62 -0.48
CA TYR A 236 15.22 23.61 -1.04
C TYR A 236 15.56 23.24 -2.48
N ALA A 237 14.90 23.93 -3.41
CA ALA A 237 15.01 23.67 -4.84
C ALA A 237 14.85 24.95 -5.67
N HIS A 238 15.19 24.86 -6.95
CA HIS A 238 14.91 25.92 -7.90
C HIS A 238 13.38 26.11 -8.07
N PRO A 239 12.86 27.34 -8.26
CA PRO A 239 11.42 27.58 -8.46
C PRO A 239 10.75 26.66 -9.50
N VAL A 240 11.44 26.41 -10.62
CA VAL A 240 10.94 25.50 -11.67
C VAL A 240 10.80 24.06 -11.16
N GLU A 241 11.80 23.54 -10.44
CA GLU A 241 11.70 22.20 -9.83
C GLU A 241 10.57 22.12 -8.83
N HIS A 242 10.40 23.18 -8.03
CA HIS A 242 9.33 23.25 -7.04
C HIS A 242 7.95 23.25 -7.70
N VAL A 243 7.76 24.00 -8.79
CA VAL A 243 6.50 24.00 -9.55
C VAL A 243 6.26 22.63 -10.20
N VAL A 244 7.25 22.06 -10.89
CA VAL A 244 7.12 20.72 -11.51
C VAL A 244 6.73 19.69 -10.47
N ARG A 245 7.39 19.67 -9.31
CA ARG A 245 7.08 18.77 -8.20
C ARG A 245 5.69 19.01 -7.62
N THR A 246 5.30 20.27 -7.46
CA THR A 246 3.97 20.61 -6.93
C THR A 246 2.90 20.10 -7.88
N VAL A 247 3.03 20.38 -9.18
CA VAL A 247 2.11 19.93 -10.23
C VAL A 247 2.02 18.40 -10.29
N THR A 248 3.15 17.68 -10.29
CA THR A 248 3.11 16.20 -10.31
C THR A 248 2.43 15.63 -9.07
N LEU A 249 2.66 16.23 -7.90
CA LEU A 249 2.04 15.80 -6.65
C LEU A 249 0.55 16.15 -6.56
N THR A 250 0.11 17.27 -7.12
CA THR A 250 -1.27 17.77 -6.98
C THR A 250 -2.18 17.32 -8.10
N ASP A 251 -1.68 17.10 -9.33
CA ASP A 251 -2.50 16.74 -10.50
C ASP A 251 -2.72 15.21 -10.66
N LEU A 252 -2.07 14.40 -9.81
CA LEU A 252 -2.37 12.97 -9.65
C LEU A 252 -3.63 12.72 -8.80
N TRP A 253 -4.30 13.78 -8.35
CA TRP A 253 -5.50 13.73 -7.51
C TRP A 253 -6.66 14.45 -8.20
#